data_AF-A0A7K1KVW7-F1
#
_entry.id   AF-A0A7K1KVW7-F1
#
_cell.length_a   1.000
_cell.length_b   1.000
_cell.length_c   1.000
_cell.angle_alpha   90.00
_cell.angle_beta   90.00
_cell.angle_gamma   90.00
#
_symmetry.space_group_name_H-M   'P 1'
#
loop_
_entity.id
_entity.type
_entity.pdbx_description
1 polymer ?
#
loop_
_entity_poly.entity_id
_entity_poly.type
_entity_poly.pdbx_seq_one_letter_code
_entity_poly.pdbx_strand_id
1 'polypeptide(L)'
;MAFYTILTPYLDECGSVYVAGAGAGGSAVRLNERASALWRDLAATGRCDAPAMAEEDRAFVHALVSRRVIASAEEPVRGGG
;
A
#
# COMPACT_ATOMS: atom_id res chain seq x y z
N MET A 1 5.61 5.65 -12.21
CA MET A 1 5.33 5.96 -10.79
C MET A 1 3.89 6.42 -10.63
N ALA A 2 3.12 5.69 -9.81
CA ALA A 2 1.76 6.07 -9.42
C ALA A 2 1.76 6.52 -7.94
N PHE A 3 0.82 7.40 -7.59
CA PHE A 3 0.63 7.87 -6.23
C PHE A 3 -0.44 7.06 -5.51
N TYR A 4 -0.21 6.76 -4.25
CA TYR A 4 -1.14 6.01 -3.40
C TYR A 4 -1.32 6.69 -2.06
N THR A 5 -2.55 6.66 -1.56
CA THR A 5 -2.90 7.12 -0.21
C THR A 5 -3.34 5.92 0.62
N ILE A 6 -2.79 5.77 1.82
CA ILE A 6 -3.22 4.76 2.78
C ILE A 6 -4.55 5.22 3.41
N LEU A 7 -5.56 4.36 3.34
CA LEU A 7 -6.93 4.66 3.79
C LEU A 7 -7.26 4.03 5.15
N THR A 8 -6.51 3.00 5.55
CA THR A 8 -6.77 2.27 6.80
C THR A 8 -5.61 2.41 7.78
N PRO A 9 -5.87 2.33 9.10
CA PRO A 9 -4.81 2.29 10.09
C PRO A 9 -3.97 1.01 9.92
N TYR A 10 -2.69 1.12 10.25
CA TYR A 10 -1.76 0.01 10.30
C TYR A 10 -0.87 0.13 11.53
N LEU A 11 -0.34 -1.01 11.99
CA LEU A 11 0.64 -1.10 13.06
C LEU A 11 1.96 -1.59 12.47
N ASP A 12 3.07 -0.93 12.80
CA ASP A 12 4.42 -1.35 12.41
C ASP A 12 5.23 -1.69 13.65
N GLU A 13 5.25 -2.97 14.03
CA GLU A 13 5.89 -3.46 15.25
C GLU A 13 6.49 -4.85 15.06
N CYS A 14 7.47 -5.23 15.90
CA CYS A 14 8.09 -6.55 15.87
C CYS A 14 8.64 -6.95 14.48
N GLY A 15 9.08 -5.97 13.70
CA GLY A 15 9.62 -6.16 12.35
C GLY A 15 8.55 -6.45 11.28
N SER A 16 7.26 -6.40 11.60
CA SER A 16 6.16 -6.68 10.65
C SER A 16 5.13 -5.56 10.65
N VAL A 17 4.51 -5.34 9.50
CA VAL A 17 3.36 -4.44 9.39
C VAL A 17 2.06 -5.25 9.51
N TYR A 18 1.10 -4.74 10.27
CA TYR A 18 -0.25 -5.28 10.41
C TYR A 18 -1.23 -4.29 9.81
N VAL A 19 -1.97 -4.74 8.80
CA VAL A 19 -2.87 -3.87 8.02
C VAL A 19 -4.31 -4.26 8.27
N ALA A 20 -5.11 -3.32 8.79
CA ALA A 20 -6.55 -3.52 8.97
C ALA A 20 -7.29 -3.54 7.62
N GLY A 21 -8.30 -4.41 7.49
CA GLY A 21 -9.14 -4.49 6.29
C GLY A 21 -8.53 -5.29 5.13
N ALA A 22 -7.28 -5.73 5.23
CA ALA A 22 -6.61 -6.49 4.18
C ALA A 22 -6.99 -7.98 4.15
N GLY A 23 -7.53 -8.52 5.24
CA GLY A 23 -7.87 -9.94 5.41
C GLY A 23 -9.31 -10.29 5.09
N ALA A 24 -9.63 -11.59 5.17
CA ALA A 24 -11.00 -12.08 4.99
C ALA A 24 -11.95 -11.41 5.99
N GLY A 25 -13.12 -10.97 5.51
CA GLY A 25 -14.11 -10.27 6.34
C GLY A 25 -13.63 -8.92 6.91
N GLY A 26 -12.57 -8.32 6.35
CA GLY A 26 -12.00 -7.07 6.86
C GLY A 26 -11.05 -7.24 8.06
N SER A 27 -10.65 -8.47 8.36
CA SER A 27 -9.64 -8.76 9.40
C SER A 27 -8.30 -8.08 9.13
N ALA A 28 -7.52 -7.89 10.19
CA ALA A 28 -6.14 -7.45 10.07
C ALA A 28 -5.23 -8.57 9.58
N VAL A 29 -4.29 -8.25 8.69
CA VAL A 29 -3.30 -9.19 8.17
C VAL A 29 -1.92 -8.75 8.57
N ARG A 30 -1.12 -9.70 9.10
CA ARG A 30 0.31 -9.52 9.28
C ARG A 30 1.01 -9.73 7.94
N LEU A 31 1.72 -8.71 7.48
CA LEU A 31 2.54 -8.78 6.28
C LEU A 31 3.83 -9.57 6.56
N ASN A 32 4.34 -10.25 5.53
CA ASN A 32 5.68 -10.84 5.58
C ASN A 32 6.76 -9.73 5.48
N GLU A 33 8.02 -10.10 5.60
CA GLU A 33 9.14 -9.15 5.61
C GLU A 33 9.20 -8.28 4.35
N ARG A 34 9.09 -8.92 3.16
CA ARG A 34 9.11 -8.24 1.86
C ARG A 34 7.95 -7.25 1.70
N ALA A 35 6.73 -7.68 1.98
CA ALA A 35 5.53 -6.84 1.90
C ALA A 35 5.55 -5.73 2.95
N SER A 36 6.14 -5.97 4.12
CA SER A 36 6.34 -4.93 5.15
C SER A 36 7.31 -3.85 4.66
N ALA A 37 8.42 -4.22 4.01
CA ALA A 37 9.36 -3.26 3.43
C ALA A 37 8.69 -2.40 2.36
N LEU A 38 7.93 -3.04 1.45
CA LEU A 38 7.16 -2.34 0.42
C LEU A 38 6.10 -1.41 1.03
N TRP A 39 5.38 -1.86 2.06
CA TRP A 39 4.40 -1.01 2.75
C TRP A 39 5.04 0.22 3.38
N ARG A 40 6.20 0.07 4.03
CA ARG A 40 6.93 1.20 4.63
C ARG A 40 7.37 2.21 3.59
N ASP A 41 7.87 1.75 2.44
CA ASP A 41 8.24 2.63 1.33
C ASP A 41 7.03 3.39 0.77
N LEU A 42 5.91 2.68 0.58
CA LEU A 42 4.64 3.28 0.18
C LEU A 42 4.14 4.31 1.21
N ALA A 43 4.22 4.00 2.51
CA ALA A 43 3.80 4.89 3.58
C ALA A 43 4.68 6.14 3.69
N ALA A 44 5.99 6.00 3.46
CA ALA A 44 6.94 7.10 3.53
C ALA A 44 6.87 8.03 2.31
N THR A 45 6.68 7.47 1.12
CA THR A 45 6.77 8.21 -0.15
C THR A 45 5.43 8.53 -0.77
N GLY A 46 4.38 7.79 -0.41
CA GLY A 46 3.09 7.80 -1.09
C GLY A 46 3.16 7.33 -2.54
N ARG A 47 4.23 6.62 -2.91
CA ARG A 47 4.52 6.26 -4.31
C ARG A 47 4.80 4.77 -4.44
N CYS A 48 4.44 4.23 -5.60
CA CYS A 48 4.84 2.89 -6.00
C CYS A 48 5.12 2.88 -7.50
N ASP A 49 6.20 2.22 -7.92
CA ASP A 49 6.50 2.04 -9.35
C ASP A 49 6.09 0.64 -9.84
N ALA A 50 4.78 0.44 -9.97
CA ALA A 50 4.18 -0.83 -10.40
C ALA A 50 4.82 -1.51 -11.63
N PRO A 51 5.33 -0.78 -12.66
CA PRO A 51 6.01 -1.39 -13.81
C PRO A 51 7.38 -1.99 -13.48
N ALA A 52 8.11 -1.40 -12.52
CA ALA A 52 9.43 -1.87 -12.11
C ALA A 52 9.38 -2.97 -11.02
N MET A 53 8.20 -3.22 -10.47
CA MET A 53 7.98 -4.20 -9.41
C MET A 53 7.87 -5.62 -9.97
N ALA A 54 8.29 -6.59 -9.15
CA ALA A 54 8.03 -8.00 -9.41
C ALA A 54 6.51 -8.26 -9.41
N GLU A 55 6.09 -9.32 -10.14
CA GLU A 55 4.68 -9.65 -10.29
C GLU A 55 3.97 -9.88 -8.95
N GLU A 56 4.64 -10.52 -7.98
CA GLU A 56 4.12 -10.74 -6.63
C GLU A 56 3.83 -9.42 -5.89
N ASP A 57 4.74 -8.45 -5.98
CA ASP A 57 4.58 -7.15 -5.32
C ASP A 57 3.46 -6.34 -5.99
N ARG A 58 3.32 -6.46 -7.32
CA ARG A 58 2.22 -5.82 -8.08
C ARG A 58 0.88 -6.43 -7.70
N ALA A 59 0.79 -7.76 -7.60
CA ALA A 59 -0.41 -8.46 -7.14
C ALA A 59 -0.79 -8.04 -5.71
N PHE A 60 0.19 -7.85 -4.84
CA PHE A 60 -0.02 -7.32 -3.49
C PHE A 60 -0.64 -5.91 -3.52
N VAL A 61 -0.04 -4.96 -4.25
CA VAL A 61 -0.59 -3.59 -4.38
C VAL A 61 -2.01 -3.61 -4.95
N HIS A 62 -2.26 -4.42 -5.99
CA HIS A 62 -3.60 -4.57 -6.57
C HIS A 62 -4.62 -5.09 -5.54
N ALA A 63 -4.23 -6.04 -4.69
CA ALA A 63 -5.09 -6.55 -3.64
C ALA A 63 -5.40 -5.49 -2.58
N LEU A 64 -4.44 -4.62 -2.22
CA LEU A 64 -4.66 -3.51 -1.30
C LEU A 64 -5.65 -2.48 -1.88
N VAL A 65 -5.55 -2.16 -3.17
CA VAL A 65 -6.50 -1.28 -3.88
C VAL A 65 -7.89 -1.89 -3.91
N SER A 66 -8.00 -3.16 -4.31
CA SER A 66 -9.27 -3.89 -4.38
C SER A 66 -10.02 -3.92 -3.04
N ARG A 67 -9.27 -4.01 -1.94
CA ARG A 67 -9.82 -3.99 -0.56
C ARG A 67 -9.98 -2.60 0.04
N ARG A 68 -9.72 -1.53 -0.74
CA ARG A 68 -9.75 -0.12 -0.28
C ARG A 68 -8.87 0.14 0.94
N VAL A 69 -7.77 -0.59 1.06
CA VAL A 69 -6.72 -0.34 2.06
C VAL A 69 -5.86 0.85 1.62
N ILE A 70 -5.62 0.95 0.31
CA ILE A 70 -4.98 2.09 -0.33
C ILE A 70 -5.84 2.56 -1.51
N ALA A 71 -5.73 3.82 -1.87
CA ALA A 71 -6.33 4.38 -3.08
C ALA A 71 -5.25 4.93 -4.01
N SER A 72 -5.38 4.68 -5.31
CA SER A 72 -4.59 5.39 -6.32
C SER A 72 -5.04 6.85 -6.32
N ALA A 73 -4.11 7.77 -6.05
CA ALA A 73 -4.32 9.18 -6.32
C ALA A 73 -3.85 9.44 -7.76
N GLU A 74 -4.67 10.13 -8.56
CA GLU A 74 -4.11 10.83 -9.73
C GLU A 74 -3.12 11.88 -9.21
N GLU A 75 -2.06 12.15 -9.97
CA GLU A 75 -1.10 13.20 -9.59
C GLU A 75 -1.86 14.46 -9.19
N PRO A 76 -1.49 15.14 -8.09
CA PRO A 76 -2.14 16.40 -7.77
C PRO A 76 -1.91 17.32 -8.96
N VAL A 77 -2.98 17.59 -9.73
CA VAL A 77 -2.97 18.59 -10.80
C VAL A 77 -2.46 19.85 -10.12
N ARG A 78 -1.21 20.24 -10.41
CA ARG A 78 -0.70 21.54 -9.97
C ARG A 78 -1.51 22.57 -10.73
N GLY A 79 -2.63 22.97 -10.14
CA GLY A 79 -3.45 24.06 -10.63
C GLY A 79 -2.57 25.29 -10.73
N GLY A 80 -2.33 25.72 -11.97
CA GLY A 80 -1.81 27.05 -12.24
C GLY A 80 -2.82 28.08 -11.78
N GLY A 81 -2.33 29.07 -11.06
CA GLY A 81 -3.03 30.30 -10.66
C GLY A 81 -1.98 31.38 -10.43
#